data_AF-A0A376U9N6-F1
#
_entry.id   AF-A0A376U9N6-F1
#
_cell.length_a   1.000
_cell.length_b   1.000
_cell.length_c   1.000
_cell.angle_alpha   90.00
_cell.angle_beta   90.00
_cell.angle_gamma   90.00
#
_symmetry.space_group_name_H-M   'P 1'
#
loop_
_entity.id
_entity.type
_entity.pdbx_description
1 polymer ?
#
loop_
_entity_poly.entity_id
_entity_poly.type
_entity_poly.pdbx_seq_one_letter_code
_entity_poly.pdbx_strand_id
1 'polypeptide(L)'
;MLVAQHTVYFPDAFLTQMREAMPSTLSFDDFLAACQRPLRRSIRVNTLKISVADFLQLTAPYGWTLTPIPWCEEGFWIGTRQ
;
A
#
# COMPACT_ATOMS: atom_id res chain seq x y z
N MET A 1 -3.20 8.24 -16.40
CA MET A 1 -3.78 7.20 -15.53
C MET A 1 -4.63 7.91 -14.47
N LEU A 2 -5.97 7.84 -14.58
CA LEU A 2 -6.86 8.42 -13.56
C LEU A 2 -6.84 7.51 -12.33
N VAL A 3 -6.25 7.98 -11.24
CA VAL A 3 -6.47 7.38 -9.93
C VAL A 3 -7.81 7.91 -9.43
N ALA A 4 -8.76 7.03 -9.14
CA ALA A 4 -10.03 7.44 -8.54
C ALA A 4 -9.73 8.14 -7.20
N GLN A 5 -9.99 9.45 -7.14
CA GLN A 5 -9.94 10.22 -5.89
C GLN A 5 -11.21 9.92 -5.10
N HIS A 6 -11.26 8.77 -4.44
CA HIS A 6 -12.19 8.59 -3.34
C HIS A 6 -11.63 9.34 -2.14
N THR A 7 -12.10 10.56 -1.91
CA THR A 7 -11.81 11.28 -0.67
C THR A 7 -12.40 10.46 0.48
N VAL A 8 -11.53 9.94 1.35
CA VAL A 8 -11.94 9.16 2.51
C VAL A 8 -12.68 10.08 3.48
N TYR A 9 -13.90 9.72 3.84
CA TYR A 9 -14.67 10.41 4.88
C TYR A 9 -14.24 9.92 6.26
N PHE A 10 -14.01 10.87 7.18
CA PHE A 10 -13.71 10.60 8.58
C PHE A 10 -14.79 11.26 9.47
N PRO A 11 -15.49 10.50 10.32
CA PRO A 11 -16.40 11.08 11.32
C PRO A 11 -15.65 11.96 12.34
N ASP A 12 -16.29 13.03 12.82
CA ASP A 12 -15.67 13.96 13.79
C ASP A 12 -15.19 13.26 15.06
N ALA A 13 -15.97 12.31 15.59
CA ALA A 13 -15.59 11.54 16.78
C ALA A 13 -14.26 10.78 16.58
N PHE A 14 -14.02 10.25 15.37
CA PHE A 14 -12.77 9.60 15.03
C PHE A 14 -11.62 10.62 14.98
N LEU A 15 -11.84 11.78 14.37
CA LEU A 15 -10.82 12.84 14.30
C LEU A 15 -10.41 13.32 15.69
N THR A 16 -11.37 13.51 16.60
CA THR A 16 -11.10 13.88 18.00
C THR A 16 -10.26 12.81 18.70
N GLN A 17 -10.68 11.54 18.64
CA GLN A 17 -9.96 10.45 19.28
C GLN A 17 -8.52 10.32 18.75
N MET A 18 -8.32 10.47 17.44
CA MET A 18 -6.99 10.40 16.85
C MET A 18 -6.09 11.56 17.28
N ARG A 19 -6.62 12.79 17.43
CA ARG A 19 -5.83 13.92 17.95
C ARG A 19 -5.36 13.69 19.38
N GLU A 20 -6.20 13.07 20.22
CA GLU A 20 -5.86 12.78 21.61
C GLU A 20 -4.85 11.62 21.74
N ALA A 21 -4.96 10.61 20.88
CA ALA A 21 -4.09 9.44 20.91
C ALA A 21 -2.71 9.68 20.29
N MET A 22 -2.58 10.65 19.37
CA MET A 22 -1.32 10.92 18.68
C MET A 22 -0.31 11.61 19.58
N PRO A 23 0.98 11.21 19.53
CA PRO A 23 2.05 11.95 20.17
C PRO A 23 2.09 13.41 19.70
N SER A 24 2.30 14.34 20.64
CA SER A 24 2.37 15.78 20.34
C SER A 24 3.51 16.19 19.41
N THR A 25 4.50 15.30 19.22
CA THR A 25 5.62 15.47 18.30
C THR A 25 5.26 15.17 16.84
N LEU A 26 4.09 14.59 16.57
CA LEU A 26 3.62 14.25 15.22
C LEU A 26 2.55 15.23 14.75
N SER A 27 2.57 15.55 13.45
CA SER A 27 1.58 16.42 12.81
C SER A 27 0.28 15.66 12.51
N PHE A 28 -0.84 16.16 13.02
CA PHE A 28 -2.16 15.62 12.68
C PHE A 28 -2.54 15.84 11.21
N ASP A 29 -2.10 16.96 10.63
CA ASP A 29 -2.36 17.26 9.22
C ASP A 29 -1.58 16.29 8.31
N ASP A 30 -0.36 15.90 8.69
CA ASP A 30 0.41 14.89 7.96
C ASP A 30 -0.25 13.52 8.03
N PHE A 31 -0.87 13.18 9.17
CA PHE A 31 -1.68 11.97 9.31
C PHE A 31 -2.88 11.97 8.35
N LEU A 32 -3.65 13.05 8.30
CA LEU A 32 -4.78 13.17 7.39
C LEU A 32 -4.34 13.10 5.92
N ALA A 33 -3.30 13.86 5.57
CA ALA A 33 -2.71 13.82 4.25
C ALA A 33 -2.25 12.40 3.89
N ALA A 34 -1.66 11.69 4.86
CA ALA A 34 -1.24 10.30 4.67
C ALA A 34 -2.40 9.37 4.35
N CYS A 35 -3.51 9.46 5.08
CA CYS A 35 -4.69 8.63 4.88
C CYS A 35 -5.41 8.92 3.56
N GLN A 36 -5.26 10.13 3.01
CA GLN A 36 -5.86 10.51 1.73
C GLN A 36 -5.02 10.10 0.52
N ARG A 37 -3.76 9.67 0.72
CA ARG A 37 -2.92 9.19 -0.39
C ARG A 37 -3.46 7.85 -0.92
N PRO A 38 -3.52 7.67 -2.25
CA PRO A 38 -3.82 6.36 -2.82
C PRO A 38 -2.84 5.30 -2.32
N LEU A 39 -3.37 4.11 -2.03
CA LEU A 39 -2.53 2.99 -1.62
C LEU A 39 -1.60 2.59 -2.76
N ARG A 40 -0.34 2.33 -2.40
CA ARG A 40 0.62 1.73 -3.32
C ARG A 40 0.16 0.32 -3.67
N ARG A 41 0.01 0.02 -4.97
CA ARG A 41 -0.43 -1.31 -5.43
C ARG A 41 0.58 -2.38 -5.01
N SER A 42 0.09 -3.48 -4.46
CA SER A 42 0.90 -4.59 -3.98
C SER A 42 0.18 -5.93 -4.17
N ILE A 43 0.95 -7.02 -4.17
CA ILE A 43 0.45 -8.39 -4.22
C ILE A 43 1.20 -9.26 -3.22
N ARG A 44 0.50 -10.24 -2.61
CA ARG A 44 1.11 -11.33 -1.85
C ARG A 44 0.95 -12.61 -2.65
N VAL A 45 2.04 -13.30 -2.93
CA VAL A 45 2.01 -14.59 -3.61
C VAL A 45 1.26 -15.61 -2.73
N ASN A 46 0.37 -16.39 -3.34
CA ASN A 46 -0.30 -17.47 -2.64
C ASN A 46 0.54 -18.75 -2.67
N THR A 47 1.38 -18.93 -1.65
CA THR A 47 2.30 -20.08 -1.51
C THR A 47 1.61 -21.44 -1.34
N LEU A 48 0.30 -21.48 -1.11
CA LEU A 48 -0.49 -22.71 -1.20
C LEU A 48 -0.71 -23.17 -2.66
N LYS A 49 -0.44 -22.31 -3.64
CA LYS A 49 -0.68 -22.57 -5.06
C LYS A 49 0.57 -22.47 -5.94
N ILE A 50 1.53 -21.62 -5.58
CA ILE A 50 2.75 -21.37 -6.37
C ILE A 50 3.87 -20.86 -5.47
N SER A 51 5.11 -21.29 -5.71
CA SER A 51 6.26 -20.73 -5.01
C SER A 51 6.51 -19.28 -5.45
N VAL A 52 7.24 -18.51 -4.63
CA VAL A 52 7.65 -17.14 -5.02
C VAL A 52 8.54 -17.17 -6.27
N ALA A 53 9.47 -18.13 -6.35
CA ALA A 53 10.37 -18.27 -7.50
C ALA A 53 9.61 -18.54 -8.80
N ASP A 54 8.67 -19.49 -8.78
CA ASP A 54 7.88 -19.84 -9.97
C ASP A 54 6.95 -18.69 -10.37
N PHE A 55 6.40 -17.95 -9.41
CA PHE A 55 5.60 -16.75 -9.68
C PHE A 55 6.42 -15.65 -10.38
N LEU A 56 7.65 -15.40 -9.93
CA LEU A 56 8.53 -14.41 -10.56
C LEU A 56 8.91 -14.81 -11.98
N GLN A 57 9.15 -16.11 -12.23
CA GLN A 57 9.39 -16.61 -13.58
C GLN A 57 8.14 -16.48 -14.47
N LEU A 58 6.96 -16.84 -13.95
CA LEU A 58 5.70 -16.75 -14.68
C LEU A 58 5.35 -15.33 -15.10
N THR A 59 5.64 -14.34 -14.25
CA THR A 59 5.27 -12.93 -14.47
C THR A 59 6.36 -12.09 -15.14
N ALA A 60 7.56 -12.63 -15.32
CA ALA A 60 8.67 -11.98 -16.04
C ALA A 60 8.27 -11.35 -17.40
N PRO A 61 7.43 -11.97 -18.26
CA PRO A 61 7.06 -11.37 -19.55
C PRO A 61 6.00 -10.27 -19.46
N TYR A 62 5.38 -10.01 -18.29
CA TYR A 62 4.25 -9.08 -18.17
C TYR A 62 4.66 -7.60 -18.11
N GLY A 63 5.97 -7.31 -18.14
CA GLY A 63 6.47 -5.92 -18.09
C GLY A 63 6.26 -5.23 -16.73
N TRP A 64 5.97 -6.00 -15.67
CA TRP A 64 5.84 -5.49 -14.32
C TRP A 64 7.20 -5.28 -13.66
N THR A 65 7.30 -4.26 -12.83
CA THR A 65 8.37 -4.12 -11.86
C THR A 65 7.85 -4.59 -10.51
N LEU A 66 8.39 -5.70 -10.01
CA LEU A 66 8.05 -6.27 -8.70
C LEU A 66 9.18 -5.94 -7.72
N THR A 67 8.88 -5.09 -6.73
CA THR A 67 9.85 -4.72 -5.69
C THR A 67 9.49 -5.44 -4.38
N PRO A 68 10.40 -6.21 -3.75
CA PRO A 68 10.12 -6.92 -2.51
C PRO A 68 9.69 -6.00 -1.37
N ILE A 69 8.73 -6.46 -0.56
CA ILE A 69 8.31 -5.79 0.68
C ILE A 69 9.20 -6.32 1.83
N PRO A 70 9.91 -5.46 2.58
CA PRO A 70 10.92 -5.91 3.55
C PRO A 70 10.40 -6.81 4.69
N TRP A 71 9.12 -6.69 5.02
CA TRP A 71 8.48 -7.42 6.12
C TRP A 71 7.52 -8.53 5.65
N CYS A 72 7.51 -8.86 4.36
CA CYS A 72 6.69 -9.93 3.82
C CYS A 72 7.43 -10.59 2.65
N GLU A 73 7.97 -11.79 2.88
CA GLU A 73 8.81 -12.52 1.92
C GLU A 73 8.06 -12.85 0.62
N GLU A 74 6.75 -13.09 0.70
CA GLU A 74 5.87 -13.34 -0.43
C GLU A 74 5.25 -12.05 -1.01
N GLY A 75 5.63 -10.88 -0.50
CA GLY A 75 5.03 -9.58 -0.79
C GLY A 75 5.83 -8.76 -1.78
N PHE A 76 5.14 -8.17 -2.77
CA PHE A 76 5.75 -7.29 -3.76
C PHE A 76 4.90 -6.04 -3.99
N TRP A 77 5.55 -4.88 -4.11
CA TRP A 77 4.95 -3.70 -4.71
C TRP A 77 4.97 -3.83 -6.24
N ILE A 78 3.87 -3.45 -6.89
CA ILE A 78 3.72 -3.53 -8.33
C ILE A 78 3.86 -2.14 -8.94
N GLY A 79 4.83 -1.98 -9.84
CA GLY A 79 4.90 -0.88 -10.79
C GLY A 79 4.79 -1.39 -12.23
N THR A 80 4.51 -0.49 -13.16
CA THR A 80 4.67 -0.74 -14.60
C THR A 80 6.02 -0.19 -15.02
N ARG A 81 6.79 -0.94 -15.82
CA ARG A 81 7.87 -0.32 -16.60
C ARG A 81 7.22 0.70 -17.55
N GLN A 82 7.75 1.92 -17.59
CA GLN A 82 7.42 2.87 -18.65
C GLN A 82 7.95 2.34 -19.99
#